data_AF-A0A328SFB6-F1
#
_entry.id   AF-A0A328SFB6-F1
#
_cell.length_a   1.000
_cell.length_b   1.000
_cell.length_c   1.000
_cell.angle_alpha   90.00
_cell.angle_beta   90.00
_cell.angle_gamma   90.00
#
_symmetry.space_group_name_H-M   'P 1'
#
loop_
_entity.id
_entity.type
_entity.pdbx_description
1 polymer ?
#
loop_
_entity_poly.entity_id
_entity_poly.type
_entity_poly.pdbx_seq_one_letter_code
_entity_poly.pdbx_strand_id
1 'polypeptide(L)' 'FMDPFNFDQKRVSRCVIHYATPDGKIIPFCAMNNIYRESVEEKFHVPLDSDRAKEILRNVINNE' A
#
# COMPACT_ATOMS: atom_id res chain seq x y z
N PHE A 1 -3.38 16.01 -3.49
CA PHE A 1 -2.35 15.17 -2.85
C PHE A 1 -1.39 16.05 -2.06
N MET A 2 -0.72 15.51 -1.04
CA MET A 2 0.20 16.23 -0.15
C MET A 2 1.56 15.51 -0.12
N ASP A 3 2.61 16.28 0.05
CA ASP A 3 4.00 15.85 0.23
C ASP A 3 4.48 16.17 1.67
N PRO A 4 5.71 15.80 2.07
CA PRO A 4 6.17 16.01 3.44
C PRO A 4 6.28 17.49 3.85
N PHE A 5 6.43 18.43 2.91
CA PHE A 5 6.57 19.86 3.20
C PHE A 5 5.22 20.60 3.31
N ASN A 6 4.11 20.00 2.88
CA ASN A 6 2.76 20.56 2.99
C ASN A 6 1.74 19.62 3.65
N PHE A 7 2.21 18.67 4.45
CA PHE A 7 1.36 17.66 5.09
C PHE A 7 0.45 18.26 6.18
N ASP A 8 -0.87 18.12 6.01
CA ASP A 8 -1.88 18.58 6.97
C ASP A 8 -2.79 17.42 7.43
N GLN A 9 -2.69 17.10 8.73
CA GLN A 9 -3.48 16.04 9.38
C GLN A 9 -5.00 16.29 9.32
N LYS A 10 -5.47 17.54 9.40
CA LYS A 10 -6.91 17.87 9.31
C LYS A 10 -7.47 17.64 7.90
N ARG A 11 -6.60 17.69 6.89
CA ARG A 11 -6.97 17.33 5.53
C ARG A 11 -6.93 15.82 5.32
N VAL A 12 -5.98 15.13 5.95
CA VAL A 12 -5.91 13.65 5.97
C VAL A 12 -7.16 13.02 6.58
N SER A 13 -7.70 13.57 7.67
CA SER A 13 -8.91 13.04 8.32
C SER A 13 -10.18 13.09 7.46
N ARG A 14 -10.15 13.86 6.36
CA ARG A 14 -11.25 14.00 5.39
C ARG A 14 -10.89 13.42 4.02
N CYS A 15 -9.89 12.54 3.95
CA CYS A 15 -9.48 11.93 2.70
C CYS A 15 -10.59 11.03 2.14
N VAL A 16 -10.66 10.92 0.81
CA VAL A 16 -11.62 10.02 0.12
C VAL A 16 -10.93 8.81 -0.51
N ILE A 17 -9.60 8.78 -0.54
CA ILE A 17 -8.80 7.70 -1.11
C ILE A 17 -8.01 7.03 0.01
N HIS A 18 -8.17 5.71 0.12
CA HIS A 18 -7.55 4.93 1.19
C HIS A 18 -7.00 3.61 0.66
N TYR A 19 -5.98 3.11 1.34
CA TYR A 19 -5.43 1.77 1.14
C TYR A 19 -5.84 0.87 2.31
N ALA A 20 -6.34 -0.32 2.00
CA ALA A 20 -6.50 -1.38 2.98
C ALA A 20 -5.20 -2.19 3.07
N THR A 21 -4.71 -2.43 4.28
CA THR A 21 -3.54 -3.26 4.53
C THR A 21 -3.95 -4.69 4.95
N PRO A 22 -3.10 -5.72 4.74
CA PRO A 22 -3.42 -7.09 5.13
C PRO A 22 -3.66 -7.30 6.64
N ASP A 23 -3.15 -6.42 7.52
CA ASP A 23 -3.46 -6.43 8.96
C ASP A 23 -4.75 -5.68 9.33
N GLY A 24 -5.61 -5.37 8.35
CA GLY A 24 -6.95 -4.83 8.58
C GLY A 24 -7.00 -3.32 8.84
N LYS A 25 -5.94 -2.58 8.53
CA LYS A 25 -5.93 -1.11 8.69
C LYS A 25 -6.39 -0.44 7.40
N ILE A 26 -7.05 0.72 7.54
CA ILE A 26 -7.40 1.61 6.44
C ILE A 26 -6.57 2.88 6.59
N ILE A 27 -5.69 3.14 5.62
CA ILE A 27 -4.73 4.24 5.69
C ILE A 27 -5.03 5.25 4.56
N PRO A 28 -5.27 6.54 4.88
CA PRO A 28 -5.45 7.57 3.87
C PRO A 28 -4.27 7.68 2.90
N PHE A 29 -4.53 7.99 1.63
CA PHE A 29 -3.50 7.99 0.57
C PHE A 29 -2.23 8.78 0.92
N CYS A 30 -2.38 10.02 1.40
CA CYS A 30 -1.22 10.87 1.69
C CYS A 30 -0.46 10.38 2.92
N ALA A 31 -1.14 9.79 3.90
CA ALA A 31 -0.48 9.18 5.06
C ALA A 31 0.26 7.90 4.66
N MET A 32 -0.33 7.09 3.79
CA MET A 32 0.35 5.93 3.22
C MET A 32 1.66 6.35 2.53
N ASN A 33 1.59 7.30 1.59
CA ASN A 33 2.76 7.65 0.78
C ASN A 33 3.90 8.33 1.52
N ASN A 34 3.60 9.17 2.51
CA ASN A 34 4.63 9.99 3.17
C ASN A 34 5.10 9.42 4.51
N ILE A 35 4.36 8.49 5.12
CA ILE A 35 4.62 8.04 6.49
C ILE A 35 4.69 6.52 6.59
N TYR A 36 3.70 5.79 6.06
CA TYR A 36 3.55 4.36 6.37
C TYR A 36 4.08 3.40 5.31
N ARG A 37 4.32 3.86 4.08
CA ARG A 37 4.66 3.02 2.93
C ARG A 37 5.79 2.03 3.23
N GLU A 38 6.93 2.53 3.69
CA GLU A 38 8.12 1.70 3.94
C GLU A 38 7.82 0.57 4.93
N SER A 39 7.25 0.90 6.09
CA SER A 39 6.90 -0.11 7.11
C SER A 39 5.86 -1.13 6.64
N VAL A 40 4.92 -0.70 5.79
CA VAL A 40 3.86 -1.58 5.26
C VAL A 40 4.45 -2.51 4.20
N GLU A 41 5.26 -1.98 3.29
CA GLU A 41 5.93 -2.76 2.25
C GLU A 41 6.92 -3.74 2.87
N GLU A 42 7.76 -3.32 3.80
CA GLU A 42 8.70 -4.21 4.51
C GLU A 42 7.96 -5.40 5.16
N LYS A 43 6.82 -5.14 5.80
CA LYS A 43 6.04 -6.16 6.50
C LYS A 43 5.27 -7.12 5.58
N PHE A 44 4.80 -6.63 4.43
CA PHE A 44 3.81 -7.37 3.63
C PHE A 44 4.19 -7.60 2.16
N HIS A 45 5.33 -7.10 1.69
CA HIS A 45 5.78 -7.37 0.33
C HIS A 45 5.96 -8.87 0.12
N VAL A 46 5.72 -9.30 -1.11
CA VAL A 46 6.02 -10.65 -1.56
C VAL A 46 7.26 -10.55 -2.44
N PRO A 47 8.41 -11.15 -2.04
CA PRO A 47 9.60 -11.18 -2.88
C PRO A 47 9.30 -11.81 -4.24
N LEU A 48 9.83 -11.23 -5.32
CA LEU A 48 9.53 -11.66 -6.69
C LEU A 48 10.02 -13.08 -6.99
N ASP A 49 11.07 -13.54 -6.32
CA ASP A 49 11.67 -14.86 -6.44
C ASP A 49 10.99 -15.93 -5.57
N SER A 50 10.07 -15.54 -4.70
CA SER A 50 9.31 -16.45 -3.84
C SER A 50 8.37 -17.34 -4.64
N ASP A 51 8.11 -18.55 -4.13
CA ASP A 51 7.16 -19.47 -4.78
C ASP A 51 5.75 -18.91 -4.83
N ARG A 52 5.37 -18.11 -3.82
CA ARG A 52 4.11 -17.35 -3.80
C ARG A 52 4.02 -16.36 -4.97
N ALA A 53 5.08 -15.61 -5.26
CA ALA A 53 5.10 -14.70 -6.41
C ALA A 53 4.96 -15.45 -7.73
N LYS A 54 5.68 -16.58 -7.89
CA LYS A 54 5.57 -17.44 -9.09
C LYS A 54 4.17 -18.01 -9.27
N GLU A 55 3.48 -18.36 -8.19
CA GLU A 55 2.10 -18.84 -8.22
C GLU A 55 1.13 -17.74 -8.68
N ILE A 56 1.23 -16.54 -8.09
CA ILE A 56 0.42 -15.38 -8.48
C ILE A 56 0.62 -15.06 -9.96
N LEU A 57 1.88 -15.00 -10.43
CA LEU A 57 2.20 -14.71 -11.84
C LEU A 57 1.64 -15.76 -12.80
N ARG A 58 1.73 -17.05 -12.44
CA ARG A 58 1.10 -18.13 -13.22
C ARG A 58 -0.41 -17.93 -13.33
N ASN A 59 -1.09 -17.58 -12.24
CA ASN A 59 -2.53 -17.34 -12.25
C ASN A 59 -2.92 -16.12 -13.08
N VAL A 60 -2.09 -15.09 -13.15
CA VAL A 60 -2.34 -13.91 -14.01
C VAL A 60 -2.18 -14.28 -15.48
N ILE A 61 -1.11 -14.99 -15.85
CA ILE A 61 -0.82 -15.37 -17.25
C ILE A 61 -1.85 -16.38 -17.79
N ASN A 62 -2.34 -17.29 -16.95
CA ASN A 62 -3.26 -18.34 -17.37
C ASN A 62 -4.75 -17.94 -17.33
N ASN A 63 -5.08 -16.72 -16.90
CA ASN A 63 -6.45 -16.18 -16.90
C ASN A 63 -6.73 -15.25 -18.10
N GLU A 64 -5.88 -15.31 -19.15
CA GLU A 64 -6.15 -14.75 -20.48
C GLU A 64 -6.75 -15.79 -21.44
#